data_AF-A0A944BRW6-F1
#
_entry.id   AF-A0A944BRW6-F1
#
_cell.length_a   1.000
_cell.length_b   1.000
_cell.length_c   1.000
_cell.angle_alpha   90.00
_cell.angle_beta   90.00
_cell.angle_gamma   90.00
#
_symmetry.space_group_name_H-M   'P 1'
#
loop_
_entity.id
_entity.type
_entity.pdbx_description
1 polymer ?
#
loop_
_entity_poly.entity_id
_entity_poly.type
_entity_poly.pdbx_seq_one_letter_code
_entity_poly.pdbx_strand_id
1 'polypeptide(L)'
;MLKTRKLAGLLVVLMAGGMLAGCTTEMETDDINFSSGIRLTVIHTGDIHSRILPYDMDLMATDERIGMVQANEPFGGIARAATVIRDIRAKAHHSLHVDSGDVFQGAPVFNEYNG
;
A
#
# COMPACT_ATOMS: atom_id res chain seq x y z
N MET A 1 18.24 44.85 -23.23
CA MET A 1 18.97 44.04 -22.22
C MET A 1 18.38 44.07 -20.80
N LEU A 2 17.45 44.98 -20.45
CA LEU A 2 16.92 45.06 -19.06
C LEU A 2 15.81 44.03 -18.75
N LYS A 3 15.09 43.54 -19.77
CA LYS A 3 13.94 42.62 -19.63
C LYS A 3 14.36 41.17 -19.32
N THR A 4 15.50 40.73 -19.85
CA THR A 4 16.06 39.38 -19.62
C THR A 4 16.65 39.21 -18.22
N ARG A 5 17.22 40.28 -17.64
CA ARG A 5 17.77 40.26 -16.26
C ARG A 5 16.68 40.15 -15.19
N LYS A 6 15.50 40.76 -15.41
CA LYS A 6 14.33 40.63 -14.52
C LYS A 6 13.71 39.23 -14.55
N LEU A 7 13.66 38.61 -15.74
CA LEU A 7 13.13 37.25 -15.90
C LEU A 7 14.04 36.19 -15.27
N ALA A 8 15.37 36.34 -15.43
CA ALA A 8 16.34 35.48 -14.77
C ALA A 8 16.29 35.61 -13.23
N GLY A 9 16.14 36.84 -12.70
CA GLY A 9 15.97 37.07 -11.26
C GLY A 9 14.70 36.43 -10.70
N LEU A 10 13.58 36.50 -11.42
CA LEU A 10 12.32 35.87 -11.03
C LEU A 10 12.43 34.32 -11.01
N LEU A 11 13.13 33.75 -11.99
CA LEU A 11 13.36 32.30 -12.09
C LEU A 11 14.22 31.77 -10.93
N VAL A 12 15.24 32.51 -10.51
CA VAL A 12 16.11 32.16 -9.37
C VAL A 12 15.35 32.18 -8.05
N VAL A 13 14.46 33.16 -7.85
CA VAL A 13 13.62 33.26 -6.64
C VAL A 13 12.60 32.12 -6.58
N LEU A 14 12.00 31.74 -7.71
CA LEU A 14 11.08 30.59 -7.79
C LEU A 14 11.77 29.26 -7.50
N MET A 15 12.97 29.05 -8.02
CA MET A 15 13.78 27.85 -7.73
C MET A 15 14.18 27.76 -6.25
N ALA A 16 14.61 28.88 -5.65
CA ALA A 16 14.99 28.92 -4.24
C ALA A 16 13.80 28.69 -3.28
N GLY A 17 12.61 29.21 -3.63
CA GLY A 17 11.38 28.98 -2.85
C GLY A 17 10.93 27.52 -2.85
N GLY A 18 11.11 26.80 -3.96
CA GLY A 18 10.76 25.38 -4.05
C GLY A 18 11.66 24.45 -3.21
N MET A 19 12.94 24.81 -3.03
CA MET A 19 13.89 24.01 -2.24
C MET A 19 13.67 24.12 -0.73
N LEU A 20 13.18 25.26 -0.23
CA LEU A 20 12.96 25.46 1.21
C LEU A 20 11.69 24.75 1.72
N ALA A 21 10.70 24.49 0.86
CA ALA A 21 9.48 23.79 1.24
C ALA A 21 9.70 22.32 1.63
N GLY A 22 10.80 21.70 1.15
CA GLY A 22 11.14 20.32 1.48
C GLY A 22 11.81 20.14 2.85
N CYS A 23 12.33 21.20 3.47
CA CYS A 23 13.10 21.11 4.72
C CYS A 23 12.29 21.38 6.00
N THR A 24 11.00 21.74 5.88
CA THR A 24 10.17 22.12 7.05
C THR A 24 9.02 21.15 7.33
N THR A 25 9.05 19.93 6.79
CA THR A 25 8.08 18.91 7.17
C THR A 25 8.47 18.35 8.53
N GLU A 26 7.97 18.98 9.59
CA GLU A 26 7.89 18.35 10.91
C GLU A 26 6.74 17.35 10.86
N MET A 27 7.04 16.07 11.04
CA MET A 27 6.03 15.05 11.26
C MET A 27 5.66 15.10 12.74
N GLU A 28 4.40 15.42 13.03
CA GLU A 28 3.85 15.29 14.37
C GLU A 28 3.95 13.83 14.80
N THR A 29 4.78 13.56 15.81
CA THR A 29 4.88 12.23 16.41
C THR A 29 3.84 12.16 17.51
N ASP A 30 2.93 11.18 17.42
CA ASP A 30 2.05 10.88 18.55
C ASP A 30 2.91 10.57 19.79
N ASP A 31 2.68 11.30 20.88
CA ASP A 31 3.27 10.98 22.18
C ASP A 31 2.68 9.65 22.66
N ILE A 32 3.37 8.55 22.36
CA ILE A 32 2.92 7.20 22.71
C ILE A 32 2.96 7.06 24.24
N ASN A 33 1.80 7.18 24.88
CA ASN A 33 1.70 6.88 26.29
C ASN A 33 1.71 5.35 26.51
N PHE A 34 2.88 4.81 26.83
CA PHE A 34 3.05 3.39 27.14
C PHE A 34 2.22 2.93 28.35
N SER A 35 1.78 3.84 29.24
CA SER A 35 0.96 3.48 30.40
C SER A 35 -0.48 3.11 30.04
N SER A 36 -1.01 3.54 28.90
CA SER A 36 -2.36 3.21 28.43
C SER A 36 -2.45 1.95 27.58
N GLY A 37 -1.31 1.28 27.33
CA GLY A 37 -1.21 0.14 26.43
C GLY A 37 -1.24 0.54 24.96
N ILE A 38 -0.51 -0.21 24.12
CA ILE A 38 -0.43 0.03 22.68
C ILE A 38 -1.22 -1.06 21.97
N ARG A 39 -2.20 -0.66 21.16
CA ARG A 39 -2.91 -1.57 20.25
C ARG A 39 -2.26 -1.52 18.87
N LEU A 40 -1.65 -2.63 18.46
CA LEU A 40 -1.13 -2.84 17.11
C LEU A 40 -2.06 -3.76 16.32
N THR A 41 -2.47 -3.33 15.12
CA THR A 41 -3.19 -4.18 14.15
C THR A 41 -2.20 -4.72 13.13
N VAL A 42 -1.95 -6.04 13.18
CA VAL A 42 -1.12 -6.73 12.19
C VAL A 42 -2.02 -7.25 11.08
N ILE A 43 -1.72 -6.85 9.85
CA ILE A 43 -2.33 -7.35 8.63
C ILE A 43 -1.27 -8.21 7.96
N HIS A 44 -1.60 -9.45 7.61
CA HIS A 44 -0.65 -10.31 6.92
C HIS A 44 -1.19 -10.78 5.58
N THR A 45 -0.30 -10.88 4.61
CA THR A 45 -0.47 -11.58 3.34
C THR A 45 0.64 -12.63 3.22
N GLY A 46 0.50 -13.55 2.27
CA GLY A 46 1.47 -14.61 2.02
C GLY A 46 1.02 -15.46 0.84
N ASP A 47 1.97 -16.16 0.23
CA ASP A 47 1.70 -17.15 -0.83
C ASP A 47 0.86 -16.56 -1.97
N ILE A 48 1.13 -15.28 -2.31
CA ILE A 48 0.40 -14.58 -3.37
C ILE A 48 0.62 -15.28 -4.71
N HIS A 49 1.76 -15.95 -4.91
CA HIS A 49 2.04 -16.76 -6.11
C HIS A 49 1.73 -16.01 -7.41
N SER A 50 2.05 -14.71 -7.44
CA SER A 50 1.82 -13.80 -8.56
C SER A 50 0.35 -13.62 -8.98
N ARG A 51 -0.61 -14.00 -8.13
CA ARG A 51 -2.06 -13.81 -8.33
C ARG A 51 -2.49 -12.35 -8.12
N ILE A 52 -1.97 -11.46 -8.96
CA ILE A 52 -2.26 -10.03 -8.88
C ILE A 52 -3.65 -9.68 -9.40
N LEU A 53 -4.21 -10.49 -10.29
CA LEU A 53 -5.57 -10.38 -10.82
C LEU A 53 -6.53 -11.31 -10.06
N PRO A 54 -7.83 -10.99 -10.05
CA PRO A 54 -8.87 -11.95 -9.67
C PRO A 54 -8.71 -13.28 -10.42
N TYR A 55 -9.02 -14.38 -9.75
CA TYR A 55 -8.96 -15.72 -10.33
C TYR A 55 -10.18 -16.55 -9.93
N ASP A 56 -10.56 -17.47 -10.82
CA ASP A 56 -11.58 -18.48 -10.55
C ASP A 56 -10.91 -19.66 -9.83
N MET A 57 -11.58 -20.22 -8.84
CA MET A 57 -11.15 -21.42 -8.13
C MET A 57 -12.37 -22.18 -7.61
N ASP A 58 -12.35 -23.50 -7.77
CA ASP A 58 -13.28 -24.35 -7.04
C ASP A 58 -12.93 -24.28 -5.55
N LEU A 59 -13.90 -23.88 -4.72
CA LEU A 59 -13.71 -23.81 -3.29
C LEU A 59 -13.50 -25.21 -2.71
N MET A 60 -12.51 -25.35 -1.82
CA MET A 60 -12.34 -26.55 -1.04
C MET A 60 -13.26 -26.52 0.18
N ALA A 61 -13.52 -27.69 0.78
CA ALA A 61 -14.32 -27.79 2.01
C ALA A 61 -13.80 -26.89 3.15
N THR A 62 -12.51 -26.59 3.17
CA THR A 62 -11.90 -25.64 4.11
C THR A 62 -12.32 -24.19 3.84
N ASP A 63 -12.41 -23.79 2.58
CA ASP A 63 -12.79 -22.45 2.16
C ASP A 63 -14.28 -22.20 2.44
N GLU A 64 -15.13 -23.19 2.13
CA GLU A 64 -16.55 -23.15 2.45
C GLU A 64 -16.79 -23.05 3.96
N ARG A 65 -16.00 -23.78 4.77
CA ARG A 65 -16.11 -23.78 6.22
C ARG A 65 -15.79 -22.42 6.86
N ILE A 66 -14.93 -21.61 6.24
CA ILE A 66 -14.64 -20.24 6.69
C ILE A 66 -15.63 -19.20 6.11
N GLY A 67 -16.68 -19.66 5.43
CA GLY A 67 -17.77 -18.83 4.92
C GLY A 67 -17.55 -18.30 3.51
N MET A 68 -16.59 -18.82 2.75
CA MET A 68 -16.52 -18.54 1.31
C MET A 68 -17.68 -19.25 0.60
N VAL A 69 -18.21 -18.61 -0.44
CA VAL A 69 -19.34 -19.13 -1.22
C VAL A 69 -18.97 -19.03 -2.70
N GLN A 70 -19.11 -20.13 -3.44
CA GLN A 70 -18.71 -20.21 -4.86
C GLN A 70 -19.34 -19.09 -5.71
N ALA A 71 -20.58 -18.69 -5.39
CA ALA A 71 -21.28 -17.60 -6.08
C ALA A 71 -20.59 -16.22 -6.00
N ASN A 72 -19.58 -16.06 -5.14
CA ASN A 72 -18.82 -14.82 -5.00
C ASN A 72 -17.57 -14.74 -5.91
N GLU A 73 -17.40 -15.69 -6.84
CA GLU A 73 -16.34 -15.63 -7.85
C GLU A 73 -16.41 -14.37 -8.74
N PRO A 74 -15.26 -13.91 -9.26
CA PRO A 74 -13.89 -14.43 -9.05
C PRO A 74 -13.34 -14.05 -7.66
N PHE A 75 -12.33 -14.74 -7.14
CA PHE A 75 -11.71 -14.46 -5.82
C PHE A 75 -10.35 -13.76 -5.90
N GLY A 76 -9.88 -13.22 -4.76
CA GLY A 76 -8.53 -12.64 -4.63
C GLY A 76 -8.25 -11.39 -5.48
N GLY A 77 -6.99 -11.22 -5.90
CA GLY A 77 -6.51 -10.07 -6.66
C GLY A 77 -6.10 -8.88 -5.78
N ILE A 78 -4.98 -8.25 -6.16
CA ILE A 78 -4.31 -7.22 -5.34
C ILE A 78 -5.15 -5.95 -5.20
N ALA A 79 -5.97 -5.60 -6.20
CA ALA A 79 -6.85 -4.43 -6.10
C ALA A 79 -7.91 -4.57 -4.98
N ARG A 80 -8.48 -5.77 -4.80
CA ARG A 80 -9.42 -6.05 -3.71
C ARG A 80 -8.71 -6.13 -2.36
N ALA A 81 -7.58 -6.83 -2.31
CA ALA A 81 -6.74 -6.86 -1.11
C ALA A 81 -6.36 -5.44 -0.65
N ALA A 82 -5.88 -4.59 -1.57
CA ALA A 82 -5.52 -3.20 -1.28
C ALA A 82 -6.70 -2.38 -0.72
N THR A 83 -7.92 -2.64 -1.17
CA THR A 83 -9.13 -1.97 -0.65
C THR A 83 -9.40 -2.39 0.79
N VAL A 84 -9.40 -3.69 1.07
CA VAL A 84 -9.59 -4.22 2.44
C VAL A 84 -8.47 -3.73 3.37
N ILE A 85 -7.21 -3.80 2.93
CA ILE A 85 -6.06 -3.34 3.71
C ILE A 85 -6.20 -1.85 4.04
N ARG A 86 -6.55 -1.02 3.06
CA ARG A 86 -6.77 0.42 3.26
C ARG A 86 -7.88 0.69 4.29
N ASP A 87 -8.99 -0.04 4.21
CA ASP A 87 -10.10 0.12 5.17
C ASP A 87 -9.72 -0.30 6.58
N ILE A 88 -8.92 -1.36 6.73
CA ILE A 88 -8.39 -1.79 8.04
C ILE A 88 -7.43 -0.74 8.59
N ARG A 89 -6.51 -0.24 7.76
CA ARG A 89 -5.54 0.79 8.16
C ARG A 89 -6.22 2.10 8.57
N ALA A 90 -7.29 2.50 7.88
CA ALA A 90 -8.07 3.68 8.23
C ALA A 90 -8.76 3.59 9.61
N LYS A 91 -9.01 2.37 10.10
CA LYS A 91 -9.64 2.10 11.41
C LYS A 91 -8.61 1.81 12.52
N ALA A 92 -7.35 1.61 12.17
CA ALA A 92 -6.31 1.23 13.11
C ALA A 92 -5.46 2.44 13.51
N HIS A 93 -5.25 2.63 14.82
CA HIS A 93 -4.35 3.66 15.33
C HIS A 93 -2.89 3.36 14.96
N HIS A 94 -2.45 2.12 15.20
CA HIS A 94 -1.18 1.60 14.73
C HIS A 94 -1.42 0.35 13.90
N SER A 95 -0.87 0.30 12.69
CA SER A 95 -0.98 -0.88 11.82
C SER A 95 0.35 -1.24 11.20
N LEU A 96 0.56 -2.54 11.02
CA LEU A 96 1.69 -3.12 10.30
C LEU A 96 1.15 -4.10 9.27
N HIS A 97 1.45 -3.88 7.99
CA HIS A 97 1.16 -4.82 6.92
C HIS A 97 2.43 -5.58 6.57
N VAL A 98 2.42 -6.90 6.70
CA VAL A 98 3.56 -7.78 6.43
C VAL A 98 3.16 -8.83 5.40
N ASP A 99 4.04 -9.13 4.46
CA ASP A 99 3.91 -10.28 3.58
C ASP A 99 4.91 -11.36 4.03
N SER A 100 4.46 -12.62 4.14
CA SER A 100 5.29 -13.74 4.62
C SER A 100 6.15 -14.40 3.54
N GLY A 101 6.12 -13.91 2.30
CA GLY A 101 6.88 -14.45 1.19
C GLY A 101 6.05 -15.31 0.23
N ASP A 102 6.76 -15.96 -0.69
CA ASP A 102 6.21 -16.72 -1.82
C ASP A 102 5.26 -15.89 -2.71
N VAL A 103 5.69 -14.65 -2.97
CA VAL A 103 5.00 -13.70 -3.84
C VAL A 103 5.20 -14.04 -5.31
N PHE A 104 6.35 -14.63 -5.65
CA PHE A 104 6.74 -14.97 -7.01
C PHE A 104 6.23 -16.34 -7.43
N GLN A 105 6.11 -16.54 -8.75
CA GLN A 105 5.78 -17.81 -9.39
C GLN A 105 4.38 -18.37 -9.04
N GLY A 106 3.55 -18.59 -10.07
CA GLY A 106 2.21 -19.19 -9.90
C GLY A 106 1.11 -18.62 -10.81
N ALA A 107 1.41 -17.58 -11.58
CA ALA A 107 0.53 -17.03 -12.62
C ALA A 107 1.33 -16.56 -13.84
N PRO A 108 0.73 -16.48 -15.05
CA PRO A 108 1.41 -16.03 -16.28
C PRO A 108 2.09 -14.66 -16.18
N VAL A 109 1.58 -13.77 -15.33
CA VAL A 109 2.18 -12.47 -15.03
C VAL A 109 3.64 -12.63 -14.59
N PHE A 110 3.97 -13.62 -13.77
CA PHE A 110 5.36 -13.86 -13.38
C PHE A 110 6.26 -14.17 -14.58
N ASN A 111 5.79 -15.00 -15.51
CA ASN A 111 6.56 -15.40 -16.67
C ASN A 111 6.80 -14.23 -17.64
N GLU A 112 5.83 -13.34 -17.77
CA GLU A 112 5.91 -12.17 -18.64
C GLU A 112 6.82 -11.08 -18.05
N TYR A 113 6.67 -10.78 -16.75
CA TYR A 113 7.33 -9.66 -16.12
C TYR A 113 8.59 -10.05 -15.31
N ASN A 114 8.87 -11.34 -15.16
CA ASN A 114 10.02 -11.92 -14.43
C ASN A 114 10.09 -11.60 -12.93
N GLY A 115 8.93 -11.36 -12.30
CA GLY A 115 8.84 -11.09 -10.86
C GLY A 115 9.17 -9.66 -10.52
#